data_AF-A0A7X7YH86-F1
#
_entry.id   AF-A0A7X7YH86-F1
#
_cell.length_a   1.000
_cell.length_b   1.000
_cell.length_c   1.000
_cell.angle_alpha   90.00
_cell.angle_beta   90.00
_cell.angle_gamma   90.00
#
_symmetry.space_group_name_H-M   'P 1'
#
loop_
_entity.id
_entity.type
_entity.pdbx_description
1 polymer ?
#
loop_
_entity_poly.entity_id
_entity_poly.type
_entity_poly.pdbx_seq_one_letter_code
_entity_poly.pdbx_strand_id
1 'polypeptide(L)'
;DGQVRETAFRALVEWPDSMPASFLLEVFTQSTDKVWRTLALRGLVRMAILESSRANPESQKKALGWLTSANDQIRDSVDEKRLILSGLGSLKSVEGLRLLRPYLDDSTVQQEAAVAVIQTTQALKSPQDRLMAKSLLEIILTISKDAGVLNPTRELIQQIPGKSIELKVRAEDQ
;
A
#
# COMPACT_ATOMS: atom_id res chain seq x y z
N ASP A 1 21.96 -27.16 0.61
CA ASP A 1 21.40 -27.19 -0.75
C ASP A 1 20.72 -25.84 -1.05
N GLY A 2 21.30 -25.04 -1.94
CA GLY A 2 20.81 -23.69 -2.25
C GLY A 2 19.61 -23.68 -3.18
N GLN A 3 19.54 -24.64 -4.10
CA GLN A 3 18.47 -24.75 -5.09
C GLN A 3 17.16 -25.23 -4.47
N VAL A 4 17.24 -26.17 -3.52
CA VAL A 4 16.10 -26.61 -2.70
C VAL A 4 15.56 -25.44 -1.86
N ARG A 5 16.44 -24.64 -1.26
CA ARG A 5 16.04 -23.48 -0.44
C ARG A 5 15.31 -22.43 -1.27
N GLU A 6 15.84 -22.10 -2.45
CA GLU A 6 15.20 -21.14 -3.36
C GLU A 6 13.83 -21.63 -3.83
N THR A 7 13.73 -22.91 -4.21
CA THR A 7 12.48 -23.51 -4.69
C THR A 7 11.43 -23.52 -3.59
N ALA A 8 11.80 -23.91 -2.37
CA ALA A 8 10.94 -23.86 -1.20
C ALA A 8 10.43 -22.44 -0.90
N PHE A 9 11.31 -21.44 -1.03
CA PHE A 9 10.92 -20.04 -0.80
C PHE A 9 9.96 -19.51 -1.87
N ARG A 10 10.18 -19.85 -3.14
CA ARG A 10 9.25 -19.49 -4.23
C ARG A 10 7.88 -20.11 -4.00
N ALA A 11 7.81 -21.36 -3.54
CA ALA A 11 6.55 -21.99 -3.17
C ALA A 11 5.85 -21.27 -2.00
N LEU A 12 6.61 -20.75 -1.04
CA LEU A 12 6.07 -19.96 0.07
C LEU A 12 5.51 -18.60 -0.37
N VAL A 13 6.16 -17.94 -1.33
CA VAL A 13 5.70 -16.68 -1.92
C VAL A 13 4.38 -16.85 -2.69
N GLU A 14 4.16 -18.03 -3.27
CA GLU A 14 2.95 -18.38 -4.03
C GLU A 14 1.89 -19.14 -3.20
N TRP A 15 2.03 -19.15 -1.87
CA TRP A 15 1.12 -19.90 -0.99
C TRP A 15 -0.36 -19.49 -1.20
N PRO A 16 -1.30 -20.45 -1.14
CA PRO A 16 -2.71 -20.19 -1.47
C PRO A 16 -3.44 -19.25 -0.50
N ASP A 17 -2.92 -19.07 0.71
CA ASP A 17 -3.49 -18.17 1.72
C ASP A 17 -2.41 -17.36 2.44
N SER A 18 -2.85 -16.51 3.39
CA SER A 18 -1.97 -15.59 4.10
C SER A 18 -1.18 -16.22 5.26
N MET A 19 -1.19 -17.55 5.42
CA MET A 19 -0.48 -18.22 6.52
C MET A 19 1.01 -17.82 6.63
N PRO A 20 1.79 -17.72 5.53
CA PRO A 20 3.22 -17.41 5.64
C PRO A 20 3.52 -15.90 5.77
N ALA A 21 2.51 -15.03 5.82
CA ALA A 21 2.73 -13.59 5.79
C ALA A 21 3.68 -13.10 6.90
N SER A 22 3.50 -13.53 8.15
CA SER A 22 4.39 -13.12 9.24
C SER A 22 5.84 -13.57 9.03
N PHE A 23 6.05 -14.77 8.49
CA PHE A 23 7.39 -15.26 8.16
C PHE A 23 8.00 -14.48 6.98
N LEU A 24 7.22 -14.17 5.96
CA LEU A 24 7.69 -13.35 4.84
C LEU A 24 8.08 -11.94 5.28
N LEU A 25 7.33 -11.35 6.21
CA LEU A 25 7.69 -10.07 6.85
C LEU A 25 9.00 -10.18 7.63
N GLU A 26 9.20 -11.27 8.37
CA GLU A 26 10.46 -11.53 9.08
C GLU A 26 11.64 -11.61 8.12
N VAL A 27 11.54 -12.41 7.06
CA VAL A 27 12.58 -12.55 6.04
C VAL A 27 12.87 -11.21 5.36
N PHE A 28 11.83 -10.46 5.00
CA PHE A 28 11.98 -9.12 4.44
C PHE A 28 12.77 -8.21 5.38
N THR A 29 12.42 -8.20 6.67
CA THR A 29 13.04 -7.34 7.69
C THR A 29 14.50 -7.69 7.93
N GLN A 30 14.80 -8.98 8.12
CA GLN A 30 16.11 -9.45 8.57
C GLN A 30 17.12 -9.67 7.43
N SER A 31 16.66 -10.00 6.22
CA SER A 31 17.57 -10.34 5.12
C SER A 31 18.44 -9.13 4.71
N THR A 32 19.71 -9.41 4.44
CA THR A 32 20.64 -8.46 3.81
C THR A 32 20.76 -8.70 2.30
N ASP A 33 20.31 -9.86 1.82
CA ASP A 33 20.27 -10.18 0.40
C ASP A 33 19.04 -9.53 -0.26
N LYS A 34 19.31 -8.70 -1.28
CA LYS A 34 18.30 -7.94 -2.02
C LYS A 34 17.28 -8.85 -2.72
N VAL A 35 17.72 -9.98 -3.28
CA VAL A 35 16.83 -10.92 -3.99
C VAL A 35 15.82 -11.51 -3.01
N TRP A 36 16.30 -11.99 -1.86
CA TRP A 36 15.45 -12.55 -0.82
C TRP A 36 14.49 -11.52 -0.24
N ARG A 37 14.94 -10.29 -0.02
CA ARG A 37 14.07 -9.18 0.42
C ARG A 37 12.96 -8.90 -0.58
N THR A 38 13.29 -8.70 -1.85
CA THR A 38 12.28 -8.39 -2.88
C THR A 38 11.27 -9.52 -3.05
N LEU A 39 11.71 -10.78 -3.04
CA LEU A 39 10.81 -11.94 -3.12
C LEU A 39 9.91 -12.04 -1.88
N ALA A 40 10.47 -11.84 -0.69
CA ALA A 40 9.72 -11.84 0.57
C ALA A 40 8.63 -10.77 0.57
N LEU A 41 8.99 -9.54 0.19
CA LEU A 41 8.06 -8.42 0.13
C LEU A 41 6.94 -8.65 -0.89
N ARG A 42 7.28 -9.17 -2.08
CA ARG A 42 6.27 -9.50 -3.10
C ARG A 42 5.26 -10.52 -2.57
N GLY A 43 5.74 -11.59 -1.93
CA GLY A 43 4.88 -12.59 -1.30
C GLY A 43 4.02 -11.98 -0.20
N LEU A 44 4.62 -11.17 0.67
CA LEU A 44 3.91 -10.49 1.76
C LEU A 44 2.77 -9.60 1.23
N VAL A 45 3.03 -8.79 0.20
CA VAL A 45 2.02 -7.92 -0.43
C VAL A 45 0.88 -8.75 -0.99
N ARG A 46 1.18 -9.85 -1.70
CA ARG A 46 0.17 -10.78 -2.20
C ARG A 46 -0.69 -11.34 -1.06
N MET A 47 -0.07 -11.76 0.05
CA MET A 47 -0.79 -12.29 1.21
C MET A 47 -1.65 -11.24 1.90
N ALA A 48 -1.18 -9.99 1.98
CA ALA A 48 -1.96 -8.88 2.51
C ALA A 48 -3.21 -8.62 1.64
N ILE A 49 -3.07 -8.64 0.32
CA ILE A 49 -4.19 -8.49 -0.61
C ILE A 49 -5.20 -9.64 -0.43
N LEU A 50 -4.74 -10.89 -0.41
CA LEU A 50 -5.60 -12.05 -0.17
C LEU A 50 -6.33 -11.95 1.16
N GLU A 51 -5.63 -11.58 2.23
CA GLU A 51 -6.23 -11.45 3.55
C GLU A 51 -7.26 -10.33 3.57
N SER A 52 -6.94 -9.16 3.01
CA SER A 52 -7.88 -8.04 2.91
C SER A 52 -9.13 -8.39 2.08
N SER A 53 -9.05 -9.31 1.13
CA SER A 53 -10.21 -9.72 0.32
C SER A 53 -11.27 -10.46 1.14
N ARG A 54 -10.90 -11.00 2.31
CA ARG A 54 -11.85 -11.61 3.26
C ARG A 54 -12.77 -10.53 3.81
N ALA A 55 -14.08 -10.74 3.75
CA ALA A 55 -15.09 -9.76 4.13
C ALA A 55 -15.28 -9.60 5.66
N ASN A 56 -14.19 -9.44 6.42
CA ASN A 56 -14.24 -9.17 7.86
C ASN A 56 -13.22 -8.08 8.28
N PRO A 57 -13.52 -7.30 9.34
CA PRO A 57 -12.66 -6.20 9.78
C PRO A 57 -11.27 -6.63 10.28
N GLU A 58 -11.15 -7.78 10.94
CA GLU A 58 -9.88 -8.26 11.48
C GLU A 58 -8.87 -8.59 10.38
N SER A 59 -9.32 -9.19 9.29
CA SER A 59 -8.48 -9.47 8.13
C SER A 59 -7.97 -8.19 7.45
N GLN A 60 -8.81 -7.14 7.34
CA GLN A 60 -8.38 -5.83 6.85
C GLN A 60 -7.32 -5.21 7.78
N LYS A 61 -7.54 -5.26 9.09
CA LYS A 61 -6.58 -4.78 10.10
C LYS A 61 -5.26 -5.52 10.05
N LYS A 62 -5.30 -6.85 9.87
CA LYS A 62 -4.11 -7.71 9.76
C LYS A 62 -3.29 -7.38 8.52
N ALA A 63 -3.95 -7.26 7.36
CA ALA A 63 -3.32 -6.87 6.10
C ALA A 63 -2.65 -5.49 6.20
N LEU A 64 -3.36 -4.51 6.77
CA LEU A 64 -2.81 -3.17 7.01
C LEU A 64 -1.60 -3.22 7.95
N GLY A 65 -1.67 -4.00 9.03
CA GLY A 65 -0.58 -4.15 9.98
C GLY A 65 0.70 -4.66 9.32
N TRP A 66 0.59 -5.70 8.48
CA TRP A 66 1.74 -6.22 7.73
C TRP A 66 2.34 -5.19 6.76
N LEU A 67 1.50 -4.47 6.01
CA LEU A 67 2.00 -3.46 5.07
C LEU A 67 2.58 -2.24 5.78
N THR A 68 2.05 -1.87 6.95
CA THR A 68 2.63 -0.83 7.81
C THR A 68 4.03 -1.24 8.27
N SER A 69 4.16 -2.43 8.87
CA SER A 69 5.47 -2.92 9.31
C SER A 69 6.47 -3.06 8.17
N ALA A 70 6.03 -3.50 6.99
CA ALA A 70 6.92 -3.59 5.84
C ALA A 70 7.29 -2.20 5.28
N ASN A 71 6.37 -1.23 5.30
CA ASN A 71 6.66 0.15 4.92
C ASN A 71 7.79 0.74 5.77
N ASP A 72 7.78 0.50 7.08
CA ASP A 72 8.80 1.00 8.02
C ASP A 72 10.18 0.35 7.82
N GLN A 73 10.27 -0.71 7.03
CA GLN A 73 11.51 -1.47 6.77
C GLN A 73 12.08 -1.24 5.35
N ILE A 74 11.50 -0.33 4.56
CA ILE A 74 12.03 0.04 3.23
C ILE A 74 13.39 0.71 3.37
N ARG A 75 14.36 0.30 2.54
CA ARG A 75 15.75 0.84 2.55
C ARG A 75 16.04 1.69 1.31
N ASP A 76 15.20 2.68 1.03
CA ASP A 76 15.27 3.56 -0.17
C ASP A 76 15.28 2.83 -1.52
N SER A 77 14.73 1.61 -1.56
CA SER A 77 14.57 0.86 -2.80
C SER A 77 13.27 1.26 -3.51
N VAL A 78 13.38 1.82 -4.72
CA VAL A 78 12.23 2.16 -5.57
C VAL A 78 11.33 0.96 -5.83
N ASP A 79 11.90 -0.23 -6.03
CA ASP A 79 11.13 -1.46 -6.25
C ASP A 79 10.38 -1.89 -4.99
N GLU A 80 10.98 -1.73 -3.80
CA GLU A 80 10.29 -2.02 -2.53
C GLU A 80 9.15 -1.03 -2.29
N LYS A 81 9.38 0.27 -2.55
CA LYS A 81 8.34 1.31 -2.49
C LYS A 81 7.17 0.96 -3.40
N ARG A 82 7.43 0.66 -4.68
CA ARG A 82 6.39 0.26 -5.65
C ARG A 82 5.56 -0.94 -5.18
N LEU A 83 6.20 -1.96 -4.61
CA LEU A 83 5.50 -3.13 -4.07
C LEU A 83 4.57 -2.75 -2.92
N ILE A 84 5.04 -1.93 -1.97
CA ILE A 84 4.21 -1.44 -0.86
C ILE A 84 3.05 -0.59 -1.35
N LEU A 85 3.29 0.34 -2.28
CA LEU A 85 2.24 1.19 -2.86
C LEU A 85 1.15 0.35 -3.54
N SER A 86 1.54 -0.69 -4.30
CA SER A 86 0.59 -1.64 -4.91
C SER A 86 -0.24 -2.38 -3.86
N GLY A 87 0.39 -2.78 -2.75
CA GLY A 87 -0.31 -3.39 -1.62
C GLY A 87 -1.33 -2.41 -1.04
N LEU A 88 -0.88 -1.25 -0.58
CA LEU A 88 -1.70 -0.23 0.09
C LEU A 88 -2.87 0.24 -0.78
N GLY A 89 -2.66 0.43 -2.08
CA GLY A 89 -3.71 0.80 -3.04
C GLY A 89 -4.86 -0.21 -3.12
N SER A 90 -4.58 -1.48 -2.81
CA SER A 90 -5.57 -2.57 -2.82
C SER A 90 -6.38 -2.67 -1.54
N LEU A 91 -5.98 -1.98 -0.46
CA LEU A 91 -6.66 -2.02 0.84
C LEU A 91 -7.80 -0.99 0.89
N LYS A 92 -8.82 -1.30 1.70
CA LYS A 92 -10.00 -0.44 1.91
C LYS A 92 -9.87 0.33 3.22
N SER A 93 -8.75 1.04 3.40
CA SER A 93 -8.38 1.65 4.69
C SER A 93 -7.93 3.10 4.53
N VAL A 94 -8.47 3.96 5.39
CA VAL A 94 -8.06 5.37 5.48
C VAL A 94 -6.66 5.50 6.09
N GLU A 95 -6.25 4.57 6.95
CA GLU A 95 -4.88 4.46 7.44
C GLU A 95 -3.90 4.11 6.32
N GLY A 96 -4.33 3.27 5.37
CA GLY A 96 -3.58 3.02 4.13
C GLY A 96 -3.30 4.31 3.35
N LEU A 97 -4.29 5.21 3.24
CA LEU A 97 -4.09 6.54 2.64
C LEU A 97 -3.07 7.39 3.40
N ARG A 98 -3.01 7.28 4.74
CA ARG A 98 -2.03 8.02 5.55
C ARG A 98 -0.60 7.59 5.22
N LEU A 99 -0.40 6.29 4.98
CA LEU A 99 0.89 5.74 4.57
C LEU A 99 1.27 6.14 3.14
N LEU A 100 0.29 6.34 2.25
CA LEU A 100 0.51 6.78 0.87
C LEU A 100 0.91 8.26 0.77
N ARG A 101 0.44 9.11 1.69
CA ARG A 101 0.67 10.56 1.64
C ARG A 101 2.15 10.97 1.40
N PRO A 102 3.14 10.52 2.18
CA PRO A 102 4.54 10.94 1.97
C PRO A 102 5.09 10.53 0.59
N TYR A 103 4.57 9.48 -0.04
CA TYR A 103 5.02 9.04 -1.36
C TYR A 103 4.52 9.91 -2.51
N LEU A 104 3.54 10.79 -2.28
CA LEU A 104 3.14 11.79 -3.27
C LEU A 104 4.25 12.85 -3.48
N ASP A 105 5.11 13.07 -2.48
CA ASP A 105 6.24 13.99 -2.56
C ASP A 105 7.52 13.29 -3.10
N ASP A 106 7.53 11.96 -3.19
CA ASP A 106 8.67 11.19 -3.72
C ASP A 106 8.59 11.05 -5.24
N SER A 107 9.35 11.88 -5.95
CA SER A 107 9.40 11.87 -7.42
C SER A 107 9.72 10.52 -8.07
N THR A 108 10.34 9.58 -7.35
CA THR A 108 10.69 8.25 -7.88
C THR A 108 9.50 7.29 -7.95
N VAL A 109 8.45 7.54 -7.16
CA VAL A 109 7.25 6.70 -7.05
C VAL A 109 5.93 7.49 -6.96
N GLN A 110 5.97 8.80 -7.27
CA GLN A 110 4.83 9.71 -7.16
C GLN A 110 3.63 9.23 -7.98
N GLN A 111 3.87 8.71 -9.19
CA GLN A 111 2.79 8.25 -10.08
C GLN A 111 2.12 7.01 -9.49
N GLU A 112 2.89 6.05 -8.99
CA GLU A 112 2.39 4.85 -8.33
C GLU A 112 1.63 5.18 -7.04
N ALA A 113 2.09 6.17 -6.28
CA ALA A 113 1.40 6.65 -5.09
C ALA A 113 0.05 7.29 -5.45
N ALA A 114 0.01 8.12 -6.51
CA ALA A 114 -1.22 8.73 -6.98
C ALA A 114 -2.25 7.68 -7.43
N VAL A 115 -1.80 6.65 -8.17
CA VAL A 115 -2.65 5.52 -8.58
C VAL A 115 -3.19 4.77 -7.36
N ALA A 116 -2.34 4.49 -6.37
CA ALA A 116 -2.77 3.82 -5.14
C ALA A 116 -3.82 4.63 -4.37
N VAL A 117 -3.65 5.96 -4.26
CA VAL A 117 -4.64 6.85 -3.62
C VAL A 117 -5.99 6.79 -4.34
N ILE A 118 -5.98 6.83 -5.68
CA ILE A 118 -7.20 6.74 -6.51
C ILE A 118 -7.91 5.40 -6.25
N GLN A 119 -7.17 4.29 -6.30
CA GLN A 119 -7.70 2.94 -6.08
C GLN A 119 -8.31 2.79 -4.67
N THR A 120 -7.58 3.19 -3.63
CA THR A 120 -8.09 3.14 -2.26
C THR A 120 -9.34 4.01 -2.12
N THR A 121 -9.34 5.21 -2.68
CA THR A 121 -10.50 6.12 -2.62
C THR A 121 -11.76 5.53 -3.26
N GLN A 122 -11.61 4.84 -4.39
CA GLN A 122 -12.72 4.14 -5.06
C GLN A 122 -13.31 3.03 -4.19
N ALA A 123 -12.48 2.38 -3.38
CA ALA A 123 -12.89 1.25 -2.56
C ALA A 123 -13.47 1.65 -1.19
N LEU A 124 -13.25 2.90 -0.76
CA LEU A 124 -13.80 3.45 0.49
C LEU A 124 -15.32 3.66 0.40
N LYS A 125 -16.03 3.25 1.46
CA LYS A 125 -17.49 3.37 1.57
C LYS A 125 -17.94 4.47 2.52
N SER A 126 -17.15 4.74 3.57
CA SER A 126 -17.47 5.77 4.56
C SER A 126 -17.41 7.16 3.93
N PRO A 127 -18.48 7.98 4.02
CA PRO A 127 -18.43 9.36 3.53
C PRO A 127 -17.31 10.18 4.19
N GLN A 128 -17.07 9.96 5.48
CA GLN A 128 -16.01 10.64 6.21
C GLN A 128 -14.62 10.27 5.68
N ASP A 129 -14.36 8.97 5.45
CA ASP A 129 -13.06 8.52 4.94
C ASP A 129 -12.83 9.05 3.52
N ARG A 130 -13.89 9.11 2.69
CA ARG A 130 -13.81 9.72 1.36
C ARG A 130 -13.50 11.22 1.41
N LEU A 131 -14.02 11.96 2.40
CA LEU A 131 -13.65 13.37 2.61
C LEU A 131 -12.18 13.52 3.00
N MET A 132 -11.61 12.58 3.76
CA MET A 132 -10.17 12.57 4.04
C MET A 132 -9.36 12.25 2.79
N ALA A 133 -9.78 11.24 2.01
CA ALA A 133 -9.16 10.85 0.76
C ALA A 133 -9.16 11.98 -0.28
N LYS A 134 -10.22 12.79 -0.30
CA LYS A 134 -10.34 13.98 -1.15
C LYS A 134 -9.17 14.96 -0.98
N SER A 135 -8.64 15.12 0.24
CA SER A 135 -7.48 16.00 0.46
C SER A 135 -6.22 15.53 -0.30
N LEU A 136 -6.02 14.22 -0.42
CA LEU A 136 -4.90 13.66 -1.20
C LEU A 136 -5.16 13.74 -2.70
N LEU A 137 -6.40 13.56 -3.14
CA LEU A 137 -6.78 13.79 -4.54
C LEU A 137 -6.53 15.24 -4.96
N GLU A 138 -6.82 16.21 -4.10
CA GLU A 138 -6.54 17.63 -4.33
C GLU A 138 -5.02 17.89 -4.46
N ILE A 139 -4.18 17.23 -3.65
CA ILE A 139 -2.72 17.25 -3.81
C ILE A 139 -2.31 16.66 -5.17
N ILE A 140 -2.89 15.54 -5.59
CA ILE A 140 -2.58 14.91 -6.89
C ILE A 140 -2.85 15.88 -8.06
N LEU A 141 -3.90 16.70 -7.98
CA LEU A 141 -4.18 17.71 -9.00
C LEU A 141 -3.11 18.81 -9.10
N THR A 142 -2.35 19.07 -8.05
CA THR A 142 -1.30 20.11 -8.05
C THR A 142 0.06 19.57 -8.46
N ILE A 143 0.36 18.30 -8.17
CA ILE A 143 1.68 17.70 -8.41
C ILE A 143 1.77 16.96 -9.76
N SER A 144 0.67 16.37 -10.24
CA SER A 144 0.69 15.52 -11.43
C SER A 144 0.44 16.30 -12.72
N LYS A 145 1.09 15.87 -13.80
CA LYS A 145 0.83 16.34 -15.17
C LYS A 145 0.25 15.24 -16.07
N ASP A 146 0.14 14.02 -15.56
CA ASP A 146 -0.33 12.86 -16.32
C ASP A 146 -1.85 12.88 -16.42
N ALA A 147 -2.37 12.94 -17.65
CA ALA A 147 -3.80 12.90 -17.92
C ALA A 147 -4.47 11.60 -17.42
N GLY A 148 -3.74 10.48 -17.44
CA GLY A 148 -4.20 9.18 -16.93
C GLY A 148 -4.43 9.17 -15.41
N VAL A 149 -3.77 10.06 -14.68
CA VAL A 149 -3.99 10.29 -13.24
C VAL A 149 -5.00 11.41 -13.03
N LEU A 150 -4.84 12.56 -13.71
CA LEU A 150 -5.65 13.75 -13.48
C LEU A 150 -7.14 13.56 -13.79
N ASN A 151 -7.48 12.81 -14.85
CA ASN A 151 -8.88 12.60 -15.22
C ASN A 151 -9.65 11.80 -14.15
N PRO A 152 -9.21 10.58 -13.74
CA PRO A 152 -9.91 9.85 -12.68
C PRO A 152 -9.87 10.60 -11.33
N THR A 153 -8.83 11.37 -11.03
CA THR A 153 -8.80 12.23 -9.83
C THR A 153 -9.92 13.26 -9.83
N ARG A 154 -10.12 13.99 -10.95
CA ARG A 154 -11.20 14.99 -11.07
C ARG A 154 -12.57 14.36 -10.94
N GLU A 155 -12.80 13.23 -11.60
CA GLU A 155 -14.06 12.48 -11.53
C GLU A 155 -14.36 12.04 -10.09
N LEU A 156 -13.37 11.51 -9.36
CA LEU A 156 -13.56 11.11 -7.97
C LEU A 156 -13.85 12.29 -7.04
N ILE A 157 -13.17 13.43 -7.22
CA ILE A 157 -13.44 14.64 -6.44
C ILE A 157 -14.88 15.11 -6.61
N GLN A 158 -15.43 15.05 -7.82
CA GLN A 158 -16.83 15.42 -8.10
C GLN A 158 -17.83 14.49 -7.40
N GLN A 159 -17.48 13.20 -7.26
CA GLN A 159 -18.31 12.21 -6.57
C GLN A 159 -18.28 12.30 -5.04
N ILE A 160 -17.40 13.13 -4.47
CA ILE A 160 -17.26 13.29 -3.02
C ILE A 160 -17.81 14.68 -2.62
N PRO A 161 -19.11 14.78 -2.30
CA PRO A 161 -19.72 16.04 -1.90
C PRO A 161 -19.19 16.48 -0.54
N GLY A 162 -18.84 17.76 -0.41
CA GLY A 162 -18.33 18.35 0.83
C GLY A 162 -16.88 18.85 0.73
N LYS A 163 -16.44 19.58 1.76
CA LYS A 163 -15.07 20.10 1.88
C LYS A 163 -14.14 18.97 2.34
N SER A 164 -12.95 18.88 1.75
CA SER A 164 -11.93 17.92 2.17
C SER A 164 -11.60 18.06 3.66
N ILE A 165 -11.31 16.94 4.30
CA ILE A 165 -10.82 16.88 5.69
C ILE A 165 -9.32 16.57 5.59
N GLU A 166 -8.50 17.37 6.26
CA GLU A 166 -7.05 17.17 6.21
C GLU A 166 -6.67 15.81 6.79
N LEU A 167 -6.03 14.98 5.96
CA LEU A 167 -5.47 13.72 6.41
C LEU A 167 -4.08 13.97 7.02
N LYS A 168 -4.04 14.11 8.35
CA LYS A 168 -2.77 14.19 9.08
C LYS A 168 -1.98 12.89 8.89
N VAL A 169 -0.72 13.02 8.49
CA VAL A 169 0.25 11.91 8.65
C VAL A 169 0.26 11.59 10.15
N ARG A 170 0.30 10.30 10.50
CA ARG A 170 0.39 9.89 11.90
C ARG A 170 1.48 10.74 12.55
N ALA A 171 1.12 11.50 13.60
CA ALA A 171 2.13 11.93 14.53
C ALA A 171 2.81 10.64 15.00
N GLU A 172 4.13 10.64 15.08
CA GLU A 172 4.85 9.63 15.85
C GLU A 172 4.14 9.56 17.21
N ASP A 173 3.36 8.49 17.43
CA ASP A 173 2.79 8.23 18.74
C ASP A 173 4.01 8.04 19.66
N GLN A 174 4.27 9.05 20.49
CA GLN A 174 5.26 9.03 21.56
C GLN A 174 5.08 7.83 22.48
#